data_AF-A0A6P7MM54-F1
#
_entry.id   AF-A0A6P7MM54-F1
#
_cell.length_a   1.000
_cell.length_b   1.000
_cell.length_c   1.000
_cell.angle_alpha   90.00
_cell.angle_beta   90.00
_cell.angle_gamma   90.00
#
_symmetry.space_group_name_H-M   'P 1'
#
loop_
_entity.id
_entity.type
_entity.pdbx_description
1 polymer ?
#
loop_
_entity_poly.entity_id
_entity_poly.type
_entity_poly.pdbx_seq_one_letter_code
_entity_poly.pdbx_strand_id
1 'polypeptide(L)'
;MKTLCVAVVVLSLTSVCQSAPLTCEQLNKPLDKSPDLSGRWYMIALSSDVCLIPSLLNALFWPSLVIDFKEQDTPNLYNANVTFNMHDFCDSKVETFFLKSSSLFDVDSNNSPTGEPDTLLHTGCPDCLVIKGNDGINLLMYFSRRKTVTDAELKEFETQSECMGWFKPEVLNTVHEYQECKSLDDDNEDFSTLTAKMGQRMKSSYTGPLQCIAQDIFYYPRVAFEWIQERFYSLL
;
A
#
# COMPACT_ATOMS: atom_id res chain seq x y z
N MET A 1 -23.84 7.75 -65.66
CA MET A 1 -24.29 7.24 -64.35
C MET A 1 -23.49 5.99 -64.01
N LYS A 2 -22.73 6.02 -62.91
CA LYS A 2 -22.49 4.93 -61.95
C LYS A 2 -21.33 5.36 -61.04
N THR A 3 -21.72 5.79 -59.86
CA THR A 3 -20.89 6.07 -58.68
C THR A 3 -20.26 4.79 -58.16
N LEU A 4 -18.98 4.83 -57.79
CA LEU A 4 -18.34 3.84 -56.93
C LEU A 4 -17.73 4.59 -55.74
N CYS A 5 -18.51 4.70 -54.68
CA CYS A 5 -18.05 5.12 -53.36
C CYS A 5 -17.24 3.98 -52.75
N VAL A 6 -15.92 4.13 -52.72
CA VAL A 6 -15.03 3.26 -51.95
C VAL A 6 -15.13 3.70 -50.49
N ALA A 7 -15.92 2.97 -49.70
CA ALA A 7 -15.97 3.13 -48.26
C ALA A 7 -14.71 2.51 -47.66
N VAL A 8 -13.74 3.35 -47.29
CA VAL A 8 -12.60 2.95 -46.46
C VAL A 8 -13.10 2.86 -45.02
N VAL A 9 -13.40 1.65 -44.56
CA VAL A 9 -13.69 1.36 -43.15
C VAL A 9 -12.37 1.45 -42.40
N VAL A 10 -12.14 2.59 -41.73
CA VAL A 10 -11.08 2.74 -40.75
C VAL A 10 -11.47 1.92 -39.51
N LEU A 11 -10.95 0.71 -39.42
CA LEU A 11 -11.00 -0.10 -38.20
C LEU A 11 -10.18 0.65 -37.13
N SER A 12 -10.89 1.39 -36.28
CA SER A 12 -10.39 1.98 -35.05
C SER A 12 -9.91 0.86 -34.12
N LEU A 13 -8.63 0.52 -34.21
CA LEU A 13 -7.89 -0.23 -33.20
C LEU A 13 -7.71 0.67 -31.99
N THR A 14 -8.77 0.85 -31.19
CA THR A 14 -8.61 1.17 -29.78
C THR A 14 -8.10 -0.11 -29.12
N SER A 15 -6.82 -0.40 -29.31
CA SER A 15 -6.07 -1.33 -28.50
C SER A 15 -6.08 -0.75 -27.09
N VAL A 16 -7.08 -1.11 -26.31
CA VAL A 16 -7.01 -1.04 -24.85
C VAL A 16 -5.83 -1.94 -24.51
N CYS A 17 -4.68 -1.32 -24.29
CA CYS A 17 -3.44 -1.97 -23.90
C CYS A 17 -3.65 -2.43 -22.45
N GLN A 18 -4.47 -3.46 -22.26
CA GLN A 18 -4.51 -4.18 -21.00
C GLN A 18 -3.23 -5.02 -21.00
N SER A 19 -2.22 -4.52 -20.29
CA SER A 19 -1.06 -5.32 -19.90
C SER A 19 -1.58 -6.65 -19.38
N ALA A 20 -1.03 -7.76 -19.89
CA ALA A 20 -1.40 -9.08 -19.39
C ALA A 20 -1.21 -9.10 -17.86
N PRO A 21 -2.13 -9.70 -17.09
CA PRO A 21 -2.02 -9.73 -15.65
C PRO A 21 -0.70 -10.39 -15.26
N LEU A 22 0.06 -9.71 -14.40
CA LEU A 22 1.35 -10.20 -13.92
C LEU A 22 1.16 -11.47 -13.09
N THR A 23 2.08 -12.42 -13.24
CA THR A 23 2.08 -13.65 -12.42
C THR A 23 2.54 -13.36 -10.99
N CYS A 24 2.21 -14.23 -10.04
CA CYS A 24 2.71 -14.11 -8.66
C CYS A 24 4.24 -14.07 -8.57
N GLU A 25 4.91 -14.85 -9.41
CA GLU A 25 6.38 -14.84 -9.51
C GLU A 25 6.91 -13.47 -9.92
N GLN A 26 6.22 -12.77 -10.83
CA GLN A 26 6.60 -11.43 -11.27
C GLN A 26 6.28 -10.37 -10.22
N LEU A 27 5.07 -10.39 -9.64
CA LEU A 27 4.64 -9.42 -8.64
C LEU A 27 5.53 -9.46 -7.39
N ASN A 28 5.97 -10.64 -6.96
CA ASN A 28 6.83 -10.77 -5.77
C ASN A 28 8.33 -10.58 -6.09
N LYS A 29 8.68 -10.34 -7.35
CA LYS A 29 10.06 -10.13 -7.76
C LYS A 29 10.50 -8.71 -7.40
N PRO A 30 11.70 -8.53 -6.80
CA PRO A 30 12.31 -7.21 -6.67
C PRO A 30 12.51 -6.55 -8.04
N LEU A 31 12.49 -5.22 -8.09
CA LEU A 31 12.79 -4.49 -9.33
C LEU A 31 14.19 -4.81 -9.84
N ASP A 32 14.31 -4.97 -11.17
CA ASP A 32 15.60 -5.23 -11.83
C ASP A 32 16.52 -4.00 -11.83
N LYS A 33 15.95 -2.80 -11.70
CA LYS A 33 16.65 -1.51 -11.67
C LYS A 33 16.02 -0.59 -10.63
N SER A 34 16.83 0.30 -10.06
CA SER A 34 16.36 1.37 -9.18
C SER A 34 15.36 2.25 -9.92
N PRO A 35 14.13 2.43 -9.41
CA PRO A 35 13.21 3.39 -9.98
C PRO A 35 13.63 4.81 -9.61
N ASP A 36 13.15 5.80 -10.37
CA ASP A 36 13.23 7.19 -9.93
C ASP A 36 12.18 7.44 -8.85
N LEU A 37 12.65 7.49 -7.60
CA LEU A 37 11.82 7.77 -6.43
C LEU A 37 11.43 9.24 -6.31
N SER A 38 12.10 10.15 -7.03
CA SER A 38 11.98 11.58 -6.79
C SER A 38 10.55 12.09 -6.95
N GLY A 39 10.20 13.08 -6.13
CA GLY A 39 8.91 13.73 -6.13
C GLY A 39 7.90 13.10 -5.18
N ARG A 40 6.62 13.39 -5.45
CA ARG A 40 5.51 13.13 -4.54
C ARG A 40 4.89 11.75 -4.75
N TRP A 41 4.60 11.09 -3.64
CA TRP A 41 3.91 9.80 -3.57
C TRP A 41 2.86 9.81 -2.45
N TYR A 42 1.69 9.27 -2.76
CA TYR A 42 0.59 9.08 -1.81
C TYR A 42 0.51 7.62 -1.43
N MET A 43 0.45 7.33 -0.13
CA MET A 43 0.22 5.96 0.33
C MET A 43 -1.27 5.63 0.14
N ILE A 44 -1.56 4.65 -0.69
CA ILE A 44 -2.91 4.29 -1.12
C ILE A 44 -3.47 3.15 -0.27
N ALA A 45 -2.66 2.12 -0.05
CA ALA A 45 -3.09 0.92 0.64
C ALA A 45 -1.91 0.24 1.33
N LEU A 46 -2.21 -0.58 2.33
CA LEU A 46 -1.23 -1.42 2.99
C LEU A 46 -1.78 -2.81 3.31
N SER A 47 -0.90 -3.79 3.37
CA SER A 47 -1.18 -5.17 3.74
C SER A 47 -0.08 -5.70 4.67
N SER A 48 -0.37 -6.79 5.36
CA SER A 48 0.55 -7.43 6.29
C SER A 48 0.27 -8.94 6.35
N ASP A 49 1.24 -9.69 6.84
CA ASP A 49 1.07 -11.07 7.28
C ASP A 49 0.25 -11.19 8.58
N VAL A 50 -0.07 -10.07 9.23
CA VAL A 50 -0.99 -9.97 10.37
C VAL A 50 -2.09 -8.95 10.05
N CYS A 51 -3.34 -9.39 9.82
CA CYS A 51 -4.43 -8.48 9.44
C CYS A 51 -4.73 -7.38 10.46
N LEU A 52 -4.49 -7.66 11.74
CA LEU A 52 -4.97 -6.79 12.82
C LEU A 52 -4.29 -5.42 12.78
N ILE A 53 -3.03 -5.35 12.36
CA ILE A 53 -2.25 -4.12 12.34
C ILE A 53 -2.79 -3.15 11.28
N PRO A 54 -2.89 -3.51 9.98
CA PRO A 54 -3.54 -2.67 8.99
C PRO A 54 -4.98 -2.31 9.35
N SER A 55 -5.78 -3.28 9.79
CA SER A 55 -7.20 -3.04 10.07
C SER A 55 -7.41 -2.10 11.25
N LEU A 56 -6.61 -2.20 12.32
CA LEU A 56 -6.68 -1.25 13.44
C LEU A 56 -6.17 0.12 13.04
N LEU A 57 -5.08 0.20 12.27
CA LEU A 57 -4.55 1.46 11.77
C LEU A 57 -5.64 2.24 11.02
N ASN A 58 -6.32 1.57 10.08
CA ASN A 58 -7.37 2.19 9.29
C ASN A 58 -8.64 2.50 10.12
N ALA A 59 -9.06 1.59 11.00
CA ALA A 59 -10.29 1.74 11.79
C ALA A 59 -10.17 2.76 12.93
N LEU A 60 -8.96 2.95 13.50
CA LEU A 60 -8.74 3.90 14.59
C LEU A 60 -8.29 5.26 14.06
N PHE A 61 -7.29 5.29 13.18
CA PHE A 61 -6.61 6.51 12.79
C PHE A 61 -7.11 7.08 11.46
N TRP A 62 -7.67 6.22 10.60
CA TRP A 62 -8.10 6.54 9.24
C TRP A 62 -7.10 7.45 8.50
N PRO A 63 -5.82 7.04 8.43
CA PRO A 63 -4.75 7.94 8.07
C PRO A 63 -4.73 8.20 6.57
N SER A 64 -4.18 9.36 6.21
CA SER A 64 -3.68 9.64 4.86
C SER A 64 -2.19 9.99 4.95
N LEU A 65 -1.38 9.48 4.03
CA LEU A 65 0.07 9.75 4.00
C LEU A 65 0.48 10.32 2.64
N VAL A 66 1.39 11.29 2.67
CA VAL A 66 2.15 11.74 1.49
C VAL A 66 3.64 11.74 1.82
N ILE A 67 4.45 11.32 0.87
CA ILE A 67 5.90 11.34 0.96
C ILE A 67 6.43 12.14 -0.23
N ASP A 68 7.22 13.17 0.05
CA ASP A 68 7.96 13.92 -0.95
C ASP A 68 9.44 13.49 -0.87
N PHE A 69 9.88 12.67 -1.83
CA PHE A 69 11.29 12.25 -1.95
C PHE A 69 12.10 13.28 -2.74
N LYS A 70 13.28 13.61 -2.21
CA LYS A 70 14.25 14.49 -2.86
C LYS A 70 15.64 13.87 -2.80
N GLU A 71 16.22 13.59 -3.97
CA GLU A 71 17.61 13.15 -4.04
C GLU A 71 18.54 14.24 -3.50
N GLN A 72 19.52 13.83 -2.72
CA GLN A 72 20.57 14.69 -2.19
C GLN A 72 21.73 14.82 -3.19
N ASP A 73 22.70 15.68 -2.88
CA ASP A 73 23.92 15.82 -3.68
C ASP A 73 24.77 14.54 -3.68
N THR A 74 24.58 13.68 -2.68
CA THR A 74 25.19 12.35 -2.61
C THR A 74 24.33 11.35 -3.39
N PRO A 75 24.87 10.65 -4.41
CA PRO A 75 24.09 9.75 -5.24
C PRO A 75 23.37 8.67 -4.42
N ASN A 76 22.13 8.39 -4.81
CA ASN A 76 21.25 7.40 -4.20
C ASN A 76 20.79 7.70 -2.76
N LEU A 77 21.13 8.86 -2.22
CA LEU A 77 20.67 9.29 -0.91
C LEU A 77 19.47 10.20 -1.09
N TYR A 78 18.37 9.91 -0.41
CA TYR A 78 17.10 10.64 -0.54
C TYR A 78 16.65 11.16 0.81
N ASN A 79 16.22 12.42 0.85
CA ASN A 79 15.38 12.93 1.93
C ASN A 79 13.92 12.63 1.59
N ALA A 80 13.22 11.97 2.50
CA ALA A 80 11.79 11.73 2.43
C ALA A 80 11.10 12.62 3.46
N ASN A 81 10.37 13.64 3.00
CA ASN A 81 9.48 14.38 3.87
C ASN A 81 8.14 13.66 3.92
N VAL A 82 7.88 12.95 5.02
CA VAL A 82 6.67 12.19 5.29
C VAL A 82 5.70 13.09 6.04
N THR A 83 4.57 13.40 5.43
CA THR A 83 3.47 14.13 6.06
C THR A 83 2.26 13.20 6.18
N PHE A 84 1.64 13.17 7.35
CA PHE A 84 0.44 12.38 7.58
C PHE A 84 -0.68 13.22 8.17
N ASN A 85 -1.91 12.76 7.97
CA ASN A 85 -3.11 13.28 8.62
C ASN A 85 -3.86 12.13 9.29
N MET A 86 -4.28 12.34 10.54
CA MET A 86 -5.18 11.48 11.29
C MET A 86 -6.22 12.34 11.99
N HIS A 87 -7.48 12.29 11.53
CA HIS A 87 -8.59 13.04 12.13
C HIS A 87 -8.39 14.55 12.23
N ASP A 88 -7.85 15.18 11.18
CA ASP A 88 -7.52 16.61 11.12
C ASP A 88 -6.33 17.01 12.01
N PHE A 89 -5.56 16.04 12.48
CA PHE A 89 -4.25 16.25 13.08
C PHE A 89 -3.17 15.85 12.09
N CYS A 90 -2.18 16.70 11.90
CA CYS A 90 -1.06 16.41 11.02
C CYS A 90 0.27 16.65 11.71
N ASP A 91 1.24 15.90 11.24
CA ASP A 91 2.65 16.09 11.59
C ASP A 91 3.50 15.69 10.38
N SER A 92 4.75 16.15 10.36
CA SER A 92 5.69 15.92 9.27
C SER A 92 7.07 15.59 9.79
N LYS A 93 7.69 14.58 9.18
CA LYS A 93 8.98 14.06 9.59
C LYS A 93 9.86 13.93 8.36
N VAL A 94 11.13 14.30 8.50
CA VAL A 94 12.11 14.10 7.43
C VAL A 94 12.98 12.91 7.83
N GLU A 95 12.98 11.90 6.97
CA GLU A 95 13.84 10.73 7.09
C GLU A 95 14.78 10.66 5.90
N THR A 96 15.92 10.01 6.09
CA THR A 96 16.92 9.84 5.03
C THR A 96 17.05 8.37 4.70
N PHE A 97 16.98 8.06 3.41
CA PHE A 97 17.08 6.70 2.90
C PHE A 97 18.18 6.58 1.86
N PHE A 98 18.79 5.41 1.78
CA PHE A 98 19.73 5.05 0.72
C PHE A 98 19.13 3.98 -0.20
N LEU A 99 19.05 4.29 -1.50
CA LEU A 99 18.52 3.36 -2.50
C LEU A 99 19.66 2.59 -3.18
N LYS A 100 19.65 1.26 -3.09
CA LYS A 100 20.59 0.42 -3.83
C LYS A 100 19.85 -0.64 -4.60
N SER A 101 19.87 -0.54 -5.92
CA SER A 101 19.09 -1.45 -6.78
C SER A 101 17.61 -1.37 -6.40
N SER A 102 16.99 -2.47 -5.96
CA SER A 102 15.61 -2.52 -5.46
C SER A 102 15.50 -2.53 -3.94
N SER A 103 16.55 -2.15 -3.23
CA SER A 103 16.59 -2.13 -1.77
C SER A 103 16.69 -0.70 -1.25
N LEU A 104 15.78 -0.32 -0.36
CA LEU A 104 15.76 0.96 0.35
C LEU A 104 16.25 0.72 1.78
N PHE A 105 17.27 1.44 2.20
CA PHE A 105 17.90 1.28 3.51
C PHE A 105 17.72 2.55 4.34
N ASP A 106 17.51 2.36 5.64
CA ASP A 106 17.79 3.40 6.63
C ASP A 106 19.28 3.77 6.60
N VAL A 107 19.59 4.98 7.06
CA VAL A 107 20.98 5.44 7.14
C VAL A 107 21.36 5.86 8.55
N ASP A 108 22.63 5.62 8.90
CA ASP A 108 23.22 6.12 10.14
C ASP A 108 23.59 7.61 10.05
N SER A 109 24.16 8.14 11.13
CA SER A 109 24.64 9.53 11.19
C SER A 109 25.74 9.88 10.18
N ASN A 110 26.36 8.87 9.55
CA ASN A 110 27.37 9.03 8.50
C ASN A 110 26.78 8.79 7.10
N ASN A 111 25.45 8.76 6.95
CA ASN A 111 24.74 8.44 5.72
C ASN A 111 25.09 7.05 5.14
N SER A 112 25.50 6.11 5.99
CA SER A 112 25.80 4.73 5.58
C SER A 112 24.56 3.85 5.75
N PRO A 113 24.25 2.96 4.78
CA PRO A 113 23.11 2.04 4.89
C PRO A 113 23.21 1.14 6.12
N THR A 114 22.11 1.02 6.86
CA THR A 114 22.00 0.17 8.04
C THR A 114 20.69 -0.61 8.07
N GLY A 115 20.62 -1.65 8.90
CA GLY A 115 19.40 -2.43 9.09
C GLY A 115 19.10 -3.43 7.96
N GLU A 116 17.92 -4.04 8.03
CA GLU A 116 17.36 -4.82 6.93
C GLU A 116 16.69 -3.86 5.93
N PRO A 117 16.91 -4.02 4.62
CA PRO A 117 16.30 -3.12 3.65
C PRO A 117 14.85 -3.46 3.37
N ASP A 118 14.09 -2.41 3.15
CA ASP A 118 12.84 -2.46 2.40
C ASP A 118 13.12 -2.84 0.94
N THR A 119 12.24 -3.63 0.35
CA THR A 119 12.38 -4.13 -1.01
C THR A 119 11.30 -3.56 -1.91
N LEU A 120 11.71 -2.90 -2.99
CA LEU A 120 10.84 -2.40 -4.04
C LEU A 120 10.47 -3.56 -4.98
N LEU A 121 9.17 -3.80 -5.14
CA LEU A 121 8.63 -4.91 -5.92
C LEU A 121 8.04 -4.44 -7.25
N HIS A 122 7.85 -5.40 -8.16
CA HIS A 122 7.26 -5.13 -9.47
C HIS A 122 5.76 -4.81 -9.36
N THR A 123 5.29 -3.91 -10.24
CA THR A 123 3.88 -3.60 -10.47
C THR A 123 3.68 -3.24 -11.94
N GLY A 124 2.49 -3.52 -12.48
CA GLY A 124 2.07 -3.11 -13.81
C GLY A 124 1.66 -1.64 -13.89
N CYS A 125 1.51 -0.95 -12.75
CA CYS A 125 1.21 0.47 -12.70
C CYS A 125 2.48 1.33 -12.89
N PRO A 126 2.57 2.14 -13.96
CA PRO A 126 3.80 2.88 -14.30
C PRO A 126 4.11 4.06 -13.38
N ASP A 127 3.12 4.55 -12.64
CA ASP A 127 3.24 5.65 -11.69
C ASP A 127 2.90 5.22 -10.24
N CYS A 128 3.04 3.92 -9.96
CA CYS A 128 2.88 3.34 -8.64
C CYS A 128 4.17 2.68 -8.16
N LEU A 129 4.25 2.47 -6.85
CA LEU A 129 5.38 1.83 -6.19
C LEU A 129 4.85 0.86 -5.13
N VAL A 130 5.43 -0.33 -5.10
CA VAL A 130 5.15 -1.32 -4.06
C VAL A 130 6.43 -1.53 -3.26
N ILE A 131 6.35 -1.33 -1.95
CA ILE A 131 7.45 -1.52 -1.02
C ILE A 131 7.08 -2.62 -0.03
N LYS A 132 7.95 -3.62 0.12
CA LYS A 132 7.87 -4.64 1.15
C LYS A 132 8.90 -4.34 2.24
N GLY A 133 8.45 -4.14 3.46
CA GLY A 133 9.31 -3.88 4.61
C GLY A 133 9.15 -4.89 5.73
N ASN A 134 10.13 -4.90 6.65
CA ASN A 134 10.17 -5.79 7.81
C ASN A 134 10.77 -5.09 9.05
N ASP A 135 10.08 -4.05 9.54
CA ASP A 135 10.46 -3.35 10.76
C ASP A 135 9.74 -3.94 11.98
N GLY A 136 9.94 -5.24 12.19
CA GLY A 136 9.30 -6.02 13.24
C GLY A 136 7.91 -6.57 12.88
N ILE A 137 7.27 -6.02 11.84
CA ILE A 137 6.05 -6.55 11.21
C ILE A 137 6.26 -6.54 9.70
N ASN A 138 5.90 -7.63 9.02
CA ASN A 138 5.97 -7.65 7.57
C ASN A 138 4.85 -6.77 6.99
N LEU A 139 5.24 -5.75 6.24
CA LEU A 139 4.33 -4.78 5.64
C LEU A 139 4.53 -4.73 4.13
N LEU A 140 3.42 -4.63 3.42
CA LEU A 140 3.39 -4.36 1.99
C LEU A 140 2.66 -3.04 1.80
N MET A 141 3.35 -2.05 1.28
CA MET A 141 2.85 -0.69 1.14
C MET A 141 2.72 -0.33 -0.35
N TYR A 142 1.57 0.23 -0.71
CA TYR A 142 1.27 0.66 -2.07
C TYR A 142 1.20 2.17 -2.15
N PHE A 143 2.00 2.74 -3.04
CA PHE A 143 2.09 4.16 -3.28
C PHE A 143 1.72 4.49 -4.72
N SER A 144 1.19 5.70 -4.94
CA SER A 144 0.95 6.23 -6.28
C SER A 144 1.33 7.70 -6.35
N ARG A 145 1.74 8.18 -7.53
CA ARG A 145 1.87 9.63 -7.79
C ARG A 145 0.51 10.32 -7.82
N ARG A 146 -0.58 9.58 -8.00
CA ARG A 146 -1.96 10.04 -7.95
C ARG A 146 -2.54 9.87 -6.54
N LYS A 147 -3.48 10.73 -6.17
CA LYS A 147 -4.25 10.62 -4.91
C LYS A 147 -5.19 9.41 -4.91
N THR A 148 -5.56 8.92 -6.09
CA THR A 148 -6.44 7.78 -6.28
C THR A 148 -5.93 6.93 -7.44
N VAL A 149 -6.23 5.64 -7.36
CA VAL A 149 -5.88 4.63 -8.36
C VAL A 149 -7.16 3.97 -8.87
N THR A 150 -7.05 3.21 -9.96
CA THR A 150 -8.17 2.45 -10.52
C THR A 150 -8.42 1.17 -9.74
N ASP A 151 -9.63 0.62 -9.86
CA ASP A 151 -9.98 -0.67 -9.25
C ASP A 151 -9.09 -1.81 -9.75
N ALA A 152 -8.65 -1.75 -11.01
CA ALA A 152 -7.74 -2.75 -11.58
C ALA A 152 -6.35 -2.70 -10.94
N GLU A 153 -5.83 -1.49 -10.69
CA GLU A 153 -4.55 -1.27 -10.01
C GLU A 153 -4.61 -1.74 -8.54
N LEU A 154 -5.71 -1.44 -7.83
CA LEU A 154 -5.93 -1.98 -6.48
C LEU A 154 -6.06 -3.50 -6.48
N LYS A 155 -6.72 -4.08 -7.49
CA LYS A 155 -6.89 -5.53 -7.58
C LYS A 155 -5.58 -6.24 -7.87
N GLU A 156 -4.69 -5.64 -8.65
CA GLU A 156 -3.32 -6.13 -8.84
C GLU A 156 -2.57 -6.14 -7.49
N PHE A 157 -2.66 -5.05 -6.71
CA PHE A 157 -2.04 -4.99 -5.39
C PHE A 157 -2.61 -6.01 -4.40
N GLU A 158 -3.93 -6.21 -4.40
CA GLU A 158 -4.57 -7.28 -3.63
C GLU A 158 -4.05 -8.65 -4.04
N THR A 159 -3.92 -8.91 -5.35
CA THR A 159 -3.36 -10.16 -5.87
C THR A 159 -1.90 -10.35 -5.42
N GLN A 160 -1.10 -9.29 -5.41
CA GLN A 160 0.29 -9.34 -4.95
C GLN A 160 0.40 -9.72 -3.47
N SER A 161 -0.49 -9.20 -2.62
CA SER A 161 -0.60 -9.62 -1.22
C SER A 161 -1.03 -11.09 -1.10
N GLU A 162 -2.05 -11.52 -1.85
CA GLU A 162 -2.52 -12.91 -1.88
C GLU A 162 -1.41 -13.88 -2.33
N CYS A 163 -0.58 -13.49 -3.29
CA CYS A 163 0.57 -14.27 -3.76
C CYS A 163 1.62 -14.52 -2.65
N MET A 164 1.67 -13.69 -1.61
CA MET A 164 2.52 -13.88 -0.44
C MET A 164 1.82 -14.66 0.69
N GLY A 165 0.54 -15.00 0.51
CA GLY A 165 -0.30 -15.56 1.57
C GLY A 165 -0.68 -14.55 2.65
N TRP A 166 -0.65 -13.26 2.32
CA TRP A 166 -0.93 -12.17 3.27
C TRP A 166 -2.41 -11.76 3.22
N PHE A 167 -2.81 -10.93 4.18
CA PHE A 167 -4.20 -10.51 4.30
C PHE A 167 -4.57 -9.42 3.31
N LYS A 168 -5.86 -9.37 2.96
CA LYS A 168 -6.42 -8.36 2.08
C LYS A 168 -5.95 -6.95 2.48
N PRO A 169 -5.48 -6.12 1.52
CA PRO A 169 -5.04 -4.78 1.84
C PRO A 169 -6.15 -3.88 2.38
N GLU A 170 -5.77 -3.02 3.32
CA GLU A 170 -6.56 -1.90 3.80
C GLU A 170 -6.28 -0.68 2.93
N VAL A 171 -7.34 -0.13 2.33
CA VAL A 171 -7.28 1.12 1.57
C VAL A 171 -7.35 2.29 2.54
N LEU A 172 -6.38 3.18 2.43
CA LEU A 172 -6.23 4.34 3.29
C LEU A 172 -7.10 5.52 2.85
N ASN A 173 -7.16 6.53 3.70
CA ASN A 173 -7.88 7.75 3.40
C ASN A 173 -7.18 8.53 2.28
N THR A 174 -7.96 9.03 1.31
CA THR A 174 -7.47 9.80 0.16
C THR A 174 -7.60 11.31 0.36
N VAL A 175 -8.06 11.76 1.54
CA VAL A 175 -8.17 13.18 1.89
C VAL A 175 -6.78 13.69 2.32
N HIS A 176 -6.07 14.27 1.35
CA HIS A 176 -4.71 14.80 1.53
C HIS A 176 -4.72 16.31 1.79
N GLU A 177 -5.41 16.74 2.85
CA GLU A 177 -5.48 18.12 3.32
C GLU A 177 -4.57 18.28 4.54
N TYR A 178 -3.43 18.96 4.34
CA TYR A 178 -2.35 19.03 5.35
C TYR A 178 -2.03 20.46 5.82
N GLN A 179 -2.71 21.48 5.28
CA GLN A 179 -2.39 22.89 5.56
C GLN A 179 -3.23 23.51 6.68
N GLU A 180 -4.39 22.95 6.99
CA GLU A 180 -5.36 23.49 7.95
C GLU A 180 -5.61 22.54 9.15
N CYS A 181 -4.72 21.57 9.35
CA CYS A 181 -4.82 20.60 10.44
C CYS A 181 -4.04 21.02 11.69
N LYS A 182 -4.46 20.49 12.83
CA LYS A 182 -3.85 20.71 14.15
C LYS A 182 -2.52 19.96 14.25
N SER A 183 -1.53 20.55 14.93
CA SER A 183 -0.30 19.83 15.26
C SER A 183 -0.55 18.81 16.37
N LEU A 184 0.19 17.69 16.36
CA LEU A 184 0.18 16.73 17.46
C LEU A 184 1.00 17.19 18.68
N ASP A 185 1.83 18.22 18.51
CA ASP A 185 2.73 18.74 19.55
C ASP A 185 2.10 19.86 20.40
N ASP A 186 0.91 20.36 20.02
CA ASP A 186 0.19 21.40 20.75
C ASP A 186 -0.83 20.78 21.73
N ASP A 187 -0.61 21.00 23.03
CA ASP A 187 -1.58 20.90 24.14
C ASP A 187 -2.33 19.57 24.43
N ASN A 188 -2.62 19.34 25.73
CA ASN A 188 -3.37 18.17 26.21
C ASN A 188 -4.83 18.08 25.70
N GLU A 189 -5.47 19.22 25.40
CA GLU A 189 -6.86 19.24 24.91
C GLU A 189 -7.00 18.58 23.52
N ASP A 190 -5.96 18.71 22.71
CA ASP A 190 -5.90 18.19 21.36
C ASP A 190 -5.74 16.67 21.32
N PHE A 191 -4.94 16.09 22.24
CA PHE A 191 -4.87 14.64 22.41
C PHE A 191 -6.21 14.01 22.86
N SER A 192 -6.94 14.68 23.75
CA SER A 192 -8.25 14.21 24.19
C SER A 192 -9.28 14.23 23.05
N THR A 193 -9.23 15.25 22.20
CA THR A 193 -10.07 15.39 21.01
C THR A 193 -9.73 14.31 19.99
N LEU A 194 -8.45 14.07 19.74
CA LEU A 194 -7.96 12.99 18.87
C LEU A 194 -8.47 11.62 19.33
N THR A 195 -8.34 11.32 20.63
CA THR A 195 -8.82 10.06 21.23
C THR A 195 -10.34 9.90 21.08
N ALA A 196 -11.10 10.99 21.25
CA ALA A 196 -12.55 10.98 21.04
C ALA A 196 -12.92 10.69 19.56
N LYS A 197 -12.21 11.31 18.60
CA LYS A 197 -12.40 11.06 17.16
C LYS A 197 -12.04 9.62 16.79
N MET A 198 -10.95 9.06 17.31
CA MET A 198 -10.60 7.64 17.16
C MET A 198 -11.71 6.72 17.67
N GLY A 199 -12.23 6.99 18.87
CA GLY A 199 -13.32 6.21 19.45
C GLY A 199 -14.61 6.30 18.61
N GLN A 200 -14.92 7.48 18.05
CA GLN A 200 -16.06 7.67 17.16
C GLN A 200 -15.89 6.89 15.85
N ARG A 201 -14.69 6.91 15.25
CA ARG A 201 -14.39 6.15 14.02
C ARG A 201 -14.45 4.65 14.28
N MET A 202 -13.90 4.18 15.40
CA MET A 202 -13.96 2.77 15.77
C MET A 202 -15.41 2.28 15.86
N LYS A 203 -16.33 3.08 16.41
CA LYS A 203 -17.77 2.72 16.46
C LYS A 203 -18.40 2.48 15.09
N SER A 204 -17.90 3.11 14.02
CA SER A 204 -18.41 2.91 12.66
C SER A 204 -17.58 1.93 11.82
N SER A 205 -16.35 1.64 12.23
CA SER A 205 -15.38 0.87 11.42
C SER A 205 -14.87 -0.40 12.12
N TYR A 206 -15.46 -0.80 13.26
CA TYR A 206 -15.04 -1.96 14.05
C TYR A 206 -15.15 -3.30 13.32
N THR A 207 -15.93 -3.37 12.25
CA THR A 207 -16.16 -4.62 11.50
C THR A 207 -14.88 -5.17 10.88
N GLY A 208 -13.97 -4.32 10.40
CA GLY A 208 -12.68 -4.75 9.84
C GLY A 208 -11.83 -5.53 10.86
N PRO A 209 -11.46 -4.92 12.00
CA PRO A 209 -10.75 -5.62 13.07
C PRO A 209 -11.47 -6.88 13.57
N LEU A 210 -12.80 -6.86 13.71
CA LEU A 210 -13.55 -8.05 14.12
C LEU A 210 -13.51 -9.16 13.07
N GLN A 211 -13.58 -8.83 11.78
CA GLN A 211 -13.48 -9.81 10.70
C GLN A 211 -12.10 -10.45 10.68
N CYS A 212 -11.03 -9.66 10.87
CA CYS A 212 -9.68 -10.15 11.02
C CYS A 212 -9.57 -11.15 12.19
N ILE A 213 -10.02 -10.77 13.39
CA ILE A 213 -10.02 -11.64 14.57
C ILE A 213 -10.84 -12.92 14.32
N ALA A 214 -12.00 -12.80 13.68
CA ALA A 214 -12.82 -13.95 13.35
C ALA A 214 -12.12 -14.88 12.35
N GLN A 215 -11.47 -14.35 11.31
CA GLN A 215 -10.73 -15.15 10.36
C GLN A 215 -9.60 -15.91 11.05
N ASP A 216 -8.83 -15.27 11.92
CA ASP A 216 -7.74 -15.94 12.66
C ASP A 216 -8.25 -17.03 13.61
N ILE A 217 -9.30 -16.74 14.39
CA ILE A 217 -9.87 -17.69 15.36
C ILE A 217 -10.51 -18.89 14.65
N PHE A 218 -11.24 -18.64 13.55
CA PHE A 218 -11.96 -19.69 12.83
C PHE A 218 -11.12 -20.38 11.74
N TYR A 219 -9.90 -19.91 11.46
CA TYR A 219 -9.00 -20.52 10.48
C TYR A 219 -8.73 -22.00 10.79
N TYR A 220 -8.19 -22.30 11.97
CA TYR A 220 -7.84 -23.68 12.34
C TYR A 220 -9.05 -24.63 12.44
N PRO A 221 -10.18 -24.24 13.07
CA PRO A 221 -11.39 -25.07 13.05
C PRO A 221 -11.91 -25.35 11.64
N ARG A 222 -11.85 -24.36 10.74
CA ARG A 222 -12.32 -24.50 9.35
C ARG A 222 -11.42 -25.43 8.55
N VAL A 223 -10.10 -25.23 8.60
CA VAL A 223 -9.13 -26.10 7.91
C VAL A 223 -9.23 -27.55 8.43
N ALA A 224 -9.39 -27.74 9.74
CA ALA A 224 -9.58 -29.07 10.31
C ALA A 224 -10.89 -29.72 9.81
N PHE A 225 -11.98 -28.95 9.70
CA PHE A 225 -13.25 -29.45 9.19
C PHE A 225 -13.17 -29.81 7.69
N GLU A 226 -12.57 -28.95 6.87
CA GLU A 226 -12.35 -29.19 5.43
C GLU A 226 -11.49 -30.45 5.21
N TRP A 227 -10.41 -30.62 5.97
CA TRP A 227 -9.58 -31.83 5.92
C TRP A 227 -10.34 -33.10 6.34
N ILE A 228 -11.18 -33.02 7.38
CA ILE A 228 -12.04 -34.15 7.78
C ILE A 228 -13.02 -34.49 6.65
N GLN A 229 -13.62 -33.50 6.00
CA GLN A 229 -14.53 -33.72 4.88
C GLN A 229 -13.83 -34.39 3.71
N GLU A 230 -12.68 -33.88 3.25
CA GLU A 230 -11.89 -34.50 2.17
C GLU A 230 -11.50 -35.95 2.48
N ARG A 231 -11.11 -36.21 3.74
CA ARG A 231 -10.77 -37.56 4.17
C ARG A 231 -11.99 -38.49 4.25
N PHE A 232 -13.15 -37.95 4.59
CA PHE A 232 -14.41 -38.71 4.59
C PHE A 232 -14.88 -39.03 3.17
N TYR A 233 -14.75 -38.08 2.24
CA TYR A 233 -15.12 -38.26 0.83
C TYR A 233 -14.17 -39.18 0.06
N SER A 234 -12.89 -39.27 0.45
CA SER A 234 -11.92 -40.20 -0.17
C SER A 234 -12.02 -41.64 0.35
N LEU A 235 -12.81 -41.88 1.40
CA LEU A 235 -13.09 -43.21 1.97
C LEU A 235 -14.44 -43.80 1.50
N LEU A 236 -15.21 -43.03 0.73
CA LEU A 236 -16.46 -43.44 0.06
C LEU A 236 -16.20 -43.74 -1.42
#